data_AF-A0A7C3YJ49-F1
#
_entry.id   AF-A0A7C3YJ49-F1
#
_cell.length_a   1.000
_cell.length_b   1.000
_cell.length_c   1.000
_cell.angle_alpha   90.00
_cell.angle_beta   90.00
_cell.angle_gamma   90.00
#
_symmetry.space_group_name_H-M   'P 1'
#
loop_
_entity.id
_entity.type
_entity.pdbx_description
1 polymer ?
#
loop_
_entity_poly.entity_id
_entity_poly.type
_entity_poly.pdbx_seq_one_letter_code
_entity_poly.pdbx_strand_id
1 'polypeptide(L)'
;MFNIFRRKSEKKVEEKVDEKKKVEEKEEYVSEEEIIKELDLEELPPEEEIIFEEEPEEIKKENNKIKKLDIDELSPKPSNKWRMGLTKTRTSFFGRIKNLLSGRTKIDPELLEEMEEILIQSDVGVETTLKIVSNVRERVKNEKLEGTPNLITQLLKDEMTKILGTEKQSLDVESHKPFVIMVLGVNGTGKTTTIAKLSAKFTKEGKKVILAAADTFRAAAVDQLEIWSQRVGGLDFIKHQEGSDPAAVAFDAIQAGIARKCDVVIIDTAGRLHTKKNLMEELKKIKRVSDRALPGAPHEVLLVLDATTGQNAISQVKQFKEAVEVTGIALTKLDGTAKGGIVIAIKDEFGIPVKLVGVGEKLDDLEDFSPKEFVDALFE
;
A
#
# COMPACT_ATOMS: atom_id res chain seq x y z
N MET A 1 40.00 -29.03 57.74
CA MET A 1 41.35 -29.61 57.67
C MET A 1 41.22 -30.90 56.84
N PHE A 2 41.70 -31.07 55.62
CA PHE A 2 42.40 -30.26 54.63
C PHE A 2 42.32 -31.07 53.31
N ASN A 3 41.96 -30.42 52.19
CA ASN A 3 42.24 -30.76 50.79
C ASN A 3 42.29 -32.23 50.29
N ILE A 4 41.17 -32.82 49.85
CA ILE A 4 41.17 -33.94 48.86
C ILE A 4 39.97 -33.84 47.90
N PHE A 5 39.69 -32.67 47.31
CA PHE A 5 38.70 -32.55 46.22
C PHE A 5 39.12 -31.55 45.13
N ARG A 6 40.42 -31.48 44.85
CA ARG A 6 40.99 -30.75 43.73
C ARG A 6 42.09 -31.58 43.07
N ARG A 7 41.69 -32.62 42.33
CA ARG A 7 42.52 -33.40 41.39
C ARG A 7 41.65 -34.37 40.60
N LYS A 8 40.77 -33.83 39.75
CA LYS A 8 40.08 -34.62 38.71
C LYS A 8 39.75 -33.86 37.41
N SER A 9 40.33 -32.68 37.22
CA SER A 9 40.16 -31.88 35.98
C SER A 9 41.48 -31.45 35.32
N GLU A 10 42.61 -32.01 35.74
CA GLU A 10 43.94 -31.75 35.15
C GLU A 10 44.76 -33.05 35.19
N LYS A 11 44.54 -33.92 34.20
CA LYS A 11 45.42 -35.02 33.74
C LYS A 11 44.69 -35.82 32.66
N LYS A 12 44.56 -35.18 31.49
CA LYS A 12 44.38 -35.81 30.18
C LYS A 12 45.16 -34.96 29.17
N VAL A 13 46.45 -34.87 29.45
CA VAL A 13 47.50 -34.42 28.55
C VAL A 13 48.59 -35.49 28.71
N GLU A 14 49.25 -35.84 27.60
CA GLU A 14 50.31 -36.85 27.47
C GLU A 14 49.82 -38.27 27.15
N GLU A 15 49.34 -38.46 25.91
CA GLU A 15 49.89 -39.46 24.98
C GLU A 15 49.13 -39.38 23.65
N LYS A 16 49.73 -38.68 22.68
CA LYS A 16 49.63 -38.80 21.21
C LYS A 16 50.17 -37.51 20.58
N VAL A 17 51.51 -37.44 20.57
CA VAL A 17 52.29 -36.53 19.73
C VAL A 17 52.89 -37.40 18.62
N ASP A 18 53.08 -36.79 17.46
CA ASP A 18 53.64 -37.34 16.21
C ASP A 18 52.64 -37.99 15.25
N GLU A 19 51.96 -37.15 14.47
CA GLU A 19 52.14 -37.16 13.01
C GLU A 19 51.48 -35.94 12.33
N LYS A 20 52.25 -35.33 11.41
CA LYS A 20 51.82 -34.52 10.24
C LYS A 20 51.54 -33.03 10.42
N LYS A 21 52.60 -32.27 10.11
CA LYS A 21 52.61 -30.89 9.61
C LYS A 21 52.22 -30.82 8.12
N LYS A 22 51.73 -29.64 7.73
CA LYS A 22 51.57 -29.05 6.38
C LYS A 22 50.45 -29.60 5.50
N VAL A 23 49.36 -28.84 5.38
CA VAL A 23 48.67 -28.57 4.11
C VAL A 23 48.14 -27.13 4.15
N GLU A 24 48.53 -26.34 3.15
CA GLU A 24 47.97 -25.03 2.81
C GLU A 24 46.57 -25.26 2.20
N GLU A 25 45.55 -24.57 2.69
CA GLU A 25 44.25 -24.50 1.99
C GLU A 25 44.42 -23.64 0.74
N LYS A 26 44.32 -24.28 -0.42
CA LYS A 26 44.10 -23.63 -1.71
C LYS A 26 42.62 -23.30 -1.83
N GLU A 27 42.29 -22.03 -2.00
CA GLU A 27 41.02 -21.60 -2.58
C GLU A 27 41.05 -21.95 -4.08
N GLU A 28 40.13 -22.82 -4.50
CA GLU A 28 39.95 -23.18 -5.91
C GLU A 28 38.87 -22.25 -6.49
N TYR A 29 39.30 -21.26 -7.26
CA TYR A 29 38.43 -20.42 -8.09
C TYR A 29 37.87 -21.25 -9.24
N VAL A 30 36.56 -21.50 -9.23
CA VAL A 30 35.84 -22.03 -10.40
C VAL A 30 35.57 -20.85 -11.35
N SER A 31 35.97 -20.98 -12.62
CA SER A 31 35.74 -19.95 -13.64
C SER A 31 34.27 -19.90 -14.04
N GLU A 32 33.79 -18.70 -14.41
CA GLU A 32 32.41 -18.40 -14.82
C GLU A 32 31.91 -19.21 -16.04
N GLU A 33 32.78 -19.96 -16.72
CA GLU A 33 32.45 -20.74 -17.92
C GLU A 33 31.89 -22.14 -17.61
N GLU A 34 32.11 -22.72 -16.43
CA GLU A 34 31.62 -24.07 -16.09
C GLU A 34 30.17 -24.11 -15.61
N ILE A 35 29.58 -22.98 -15.19
CA ILE A 35 28.18 -22.91 -14.73
C ILE A 35 27.19 -22.91 -15.91
N ILE A 36 27.65 -22.62 -17.14
CA ILE A 36 26.78 -22.42 -18.31
C ILE A 36 26.40 -23.74 -19.03
N LYS A 37 26.88 -24.90 -18.59
CA LYS A 37 26.72 -26.16 -19.36
C LYS A 37 25.51 -27.04 -19.02
N GLU A 38 24.58 -26.59 -18.16
CA GLU A 38 23.42 -27.41 -17.74
C GLU A 38 22.04 -26.76 -17.92
N LEU A 39 21.90 -25.83 -18.88
CA LEU A 39 20.59 -25.32 -19.28
C LEU A 39 20.21 -25.81 -20.67
N ASP A 40 19.30 -26.78 -20.65
CA ASP A 40 18.56 -27.36 -21.77
C ASP A 40 17.82 -26.25 -22.53
N LEU A 41 18.26 -25.96 -23.76
CA LEU A 41 17.64 -25.01 -24.68
C LEU A 41 16.81 -25.80 -25.69
N GLU A 42 15.53 -25.99 -25.41
CA GLU A 42 14.53 -26.37 -26.42
C GLU A 42 13.47 -25.25 -26.59
N GLU A 43 13.48 -24.70 -27.80
CA GLU A 43 12.43 -24.03 -28.58
C GLU A 43 11.57 -22.92 -27.93
N LEU A 44 11.92 -21.67 -28.26
CA LEU A 44 11.03 -20.51 -28.17
C LEU A 44 9.98 -20.55 -29.32
N PRO A 45 8.69 -20.32 -29.05
CA PRO A 45 7.68 -20.17 -30.11
C PRO A 45 7.88 -18.88 -30.92
N PRO A 46 7.38 -18.82 -32.16
CA PRO A 46 7.61 -17.69 -33.07
C PRO A 46 6.95 -16.40 -32.57
N GLU A 47 7.60 -15.27 -32.88
CA GLU A 47 7.19 -13.91 -32.59
C GLU A 47 5.76 -13.63 -33.13
N GLU A 48 4.79 -13.47 -32.24
CA GLU A 48 3.54 -12.80 -32.56
C GLU A 48 3.77 -11.28 -32.57
N GLU A 49 3.36 -10.63 -33.66
CA GLU A 49 3.42 -9.18 -33.84
C GLU A 49 2.74 -8.44 -32.68
N ILE A 50 3.54 -7.77 -31.85
CA ILE A 50 3.04 -6.83 -30.85
C ILE A 50 2.60 -5.57 -31.59
N ILE A 51 1.29 -5.37 -31.67
CA ILE A 51 0.69 -4.11 -32.10
C ILE A 51 1.01 -3.06 -31.03
N PHE A 52 1.80 -2.06 -31.40
CA PHE A 52 2.04 -0.87 -30.58
C PHE A 52 0.74 -0.07 -30.47
N GLU A 53 0.20 0.10 -29.25
CA GLU A 53 -0.74 1.18 -28.98
C GLU A 53 0.03 2.52 -29.01
N GLU A 54 -0.33 3.38 -29.95
CA GLU A 54 0.24 4.72 -30.09
C GLU A 54 0.01 5.58 -28.83
N GLU A 55 1.03 6.35 -28.46
CA GLU A 55 0.95 7.37 -27.41
C GLU A 55 -0.20 8.36 -27.68
N PRO A 56 -0.96 8.81 -26.65
CA PRO A 56 -1.89 9.93 -26.83
C PRO A 56 -1.12 11.22 -27.15
N GLU A 57 -1.45 11.85 -28.29
CA GLU A 57 -0.83 13.06 -28.86
C GLU A 57 -0.82 14.32 -27.95
N GLU A 58 -1.48 14.29 -26.79
CA GLU A 58 -1.61 15.47 -25.93
C GLU A 58 -0.33 15.83 -25.16
N ILE A 59 0.58 14.88 -24.94
CA ILE A 59 1.84 15.12 -24.19
C ILE A 59 2.78 16.07 -24.97
N LYS A 60 2.68 16.14 -26.30
CA LYS A 60 3.54 17.02 -27.13
C LYS A 60 3.12 18.49 -27.10
N LYS A 61 1.87 18.81 -26.77
CA LYS A 61 1.35 20.20 -26.84
C LYS A 61 1.62 21.03 -25.59
N GLU A 62 1.92 20.42 -24.44
CA GLU A 62 2.17 21.15 -23.19
C GLU A 62 3.61 21.67 -23.03
N ASN A 63 4.56 21.20 -23.83
CA ASN A 63 5.97 21.57 -23.74
C ASN A 63 6.31 23.05 -24.10
N ASN A 64 5.32 23.88 -24.45
CA ASN A 64 5.56 25.26 -24.92
C ASN A 64 4.89 26.39 -24.12
N LYS A 65 4.46 26.18 -22.87
CA LYS A 65 4.05 27.30 -21.98
C LYS A 65 4.54 27.11 -20.55
N ILE A 66 5.82 27.43 -20.32
CA ILE A 66 6.29 27.75 -18.97
C ILE A 66 5.84 29.18 -18.65
N LYS A 67 4.71 29.32 -17.96
CA LYS A 67 4.41 30.49 -17.13
C LYS A 67 4.55 30.06 -15.67
N LYS A 68 5.36 30.82 -14.91
CA LYS A 68 5.38 30.77 -13.44
C LYS A 68 3.95 30.87 -12.94
N LEU A 69 3.50 29.86 -12.19
CA LEU A 69 2.25 29.92 -11.44
C LEU A 69 2.52 30.75 -10.18
N ASP A 70 1.78 31.84 -10.03
CA ASP A 70 1.71 32.64 -8.81
C ASP A 70 1.12 31.79 -7.67
N ILE A 71 1.80 31.74 -6.53
CA ILE A 71 1.50 30.86 -5.39
C ILE A 71 0.52 31.52 -4.38
N ASP A 72 0.08 32.75 -4.61
CA ASP A 72 -0.80 33.48 -3.68
C ASP A 72 -2.23 33.61 -4.22
N GLU A 73 -3.00 32.51 -4.18
CA GLU A 73 -4.46 32.53 -3.98
C GLU A 73 -5.00 31.11 -3.84
N LEU A 74 -5.21 30.65 -2.60
CA LEU A 74 -6.34 29.79 -2.18
C LEU A 74 -6.12 29.29 -0.74
N SER A 75 -6.52 30.13 0.22
CA SER A 75 -6.91 29.75 1.57
C SER A 75 -8.13 28.79 1.56
N PRO A 76 -8.33 27.96 2.60
CA PRO A 76 -8.99 26.67 2.46
C PRO A 76 -10.52 26.78 2.40
N LYS A 77 -11.13 26.08 1.44
CA LYS A 77 -12.53 25.62 1.52
C LYS A 77 -12.51 24.13 1.94
N PRO A 78 -13.38 23.69 2.86
CA PRO A 78 -13.41 22.29 3.28
C PRO A 78 -13.76 21.35 2.11
N SER A 79 -13.20 20.14 2.20
CA SER A 79 -13.22 18.97 1.31
C SER A 79 -14.50 18.71 0.48
N ASN A 80 -14.62 19.33 -0.70
CA ASN A 80 -15.60 18.90 -1.72
C ASN A 80 -15.06 17.80 -2.67
N LYS A 81 -13.75 17.51 -2.64
CA LYS A 81 -13.13 16.55 -3.58
C LYS A 81 -13.56 15.10 -3.35
N TRP A 82 -13.73 14.71 -2.08
CA TRP A 82 -14.24 13.38 -1.68
C TRP A 82 -15.59 13.05 -2.28
N ARG A 83 -16.55 13.97 -2.12
CA ARG A 83 -17.91 13.82 -2.64
C ARG A 83 -17.91 13.68 -4.16
N MET A 84 -17.05 14.44 -4.84
CA MET A 84 -16.90 14.34 -6.30
C MET A 84 -16.34 12.97 -6.70
N GLY A 85 -15.28 12.48 -6.06
CA GLY A 85 -14.71 11.17 -6.33
C GLY A 85 -15.69 10.01 -6.07
N LEU A 86 -16.52 10.10 -5.03
CA LEU A 86 -17.49 9.04 -4.72
C LEU A 86 -18.75 9.04 -5.58
N THR A 87 -18.92 10.00 -6.49
CA THR A 87 -20.18 10.20 -7.24
C THR A 87 -20.70 8.92 -7.91
N LYS A 88 -19.82 8.14 -8.56
CA LYS A 88 -20.21 6.89 -9.25
C LYS A 88 -20.61 5.78 -8.27
N THR A 89 -19.83 5.57 -7.21
CA THR A 89 -20.13 4.60 -6.14
C THR A 89 -21.44 4.95 -5.46
N ARG A 90 -21.62 6.20 -5.08
CA ARG A 90 -22.84 6.72 -4.47
C ARG A 90 -24.07 6.56 -5.37
N THR A 91 -23.98 6.96 -6.63
CA THR A 91 -25.12 6.86 -7.57
C THR A 91 -25.55 5.41 -7.77
N SER A 92 -24.58 4.49 -7.86
CA SER A 92 -24.88 3.06 -7.99
C SER A 92 -25.42 2.46 -6.70
N PHE A 93 -24.76 2.69 -5.56
CA PHE A 93 -25.09 2.09 -4.28
C PHE A 93 -26.34 2.72 -3.65
N PHE A 94 -26.32 4.03 -3.40
CA PHE A 94 -27.45 4.74 -2.81
C PHE A 94 -28.67 4.76 -3.72
N GLY A 95 -28.48 4.85 -5.04
CA GLY A 95 -29.58 4.76 -5.99
C GLY A 95 -30.36 3.44 -5.85
N ARG A 96 -29.65 2.31 -5.76
CA ARG A 96 -30.26 0.99 -5.55
C ARG A 96 -30.94 0.87 -4.19
N ILE A 97 -30.27 1.30 -3.12
CA ILE A 97 -30.87 1.30 -1.77
C ILE A 97 -32.12 2.17 -1.73
N LYS A 98 -32.06 3.41 -2.23
CA LYS A 98 -33.21 4.31 -2.24
C LYS A 98 -34.38 3.75 -3.04
N ASN A 99 -34.12 3.12 -4.18
CA ASN A 99 -35.17 2.49 -4.99
C ASN A 99 -35.81 1.31 -4.26
N LEU A 100 -35.00 0.42 -3.67
CA LEU A 100 -35.46 -0.69 -2.84
C LEU A 100 -36.36 -0.22 -1.69
N LEU A 101 -35.96 0.89 -1.07
CA LEU A 101 -36.66 1.50 0.04
C LEU A 101 -37.92 2.28 -0.35
N SER A 102 -38.04 2.75 -1.60
CA SER A 102 -39.11 3.67 -2.05
C SER A 102 -40.53 3.10 -2.10
N GLY A 103 -40.69 1.78 -1.95
CA GLY A 103 -42.00 1.12 -1.91
C GLY A 103 -42.26 0.29 -0.65
N ARG A 104 -41.30 0.23 0.28
CA ARG A 104 -41.38 -0.64 1.46
C ARG A 104 -41.81 0.17 2.68
N THR A 105 -42.69 -0.39 3.51
CA THR A 105 -43.18 0.25 4.75
C THR A 105 -42.76 -0.48 6.02
N LYS A 106 -42.17 -1.67 5.86
CA LYS A 106 -41.76 -2.56 6.94
C LYS A 106 -40.41 -3.17 6.64
N ILE A 107 -39.71 -3.54 7.70
CA ILE A 107 -38.49 -4.33 7.64
C ILE A 107 -38.89 -5.80 7.67
N ASP A 108 -38.86 -6.45 6.50
CA ASP A 108 -39.14 -7.88 6.34
C ASP A 108 -37.87 -8.65 5.93
N PRO A 109 -37.86 -9.99 6.01
CA PRO A 109 -36.71 -10.79 5.60
C PRO A 109 -36.29 -10.58 4.14
N GLU A 110 -37.26 -10.39 3.24
CA GLU A 110 -37.02 -10.18 1.80
C GLU A 110 -36.23 -8.89 1.56
N LEU A 111 -36.57 -7.79 2.25
CA LEU A 111 -35.83 -6.54 2.18
C LEU A 111 -34.36 -6.70 2.62
N LEU A 112 -34.10 -7.50 3.64
CA LEU A 112 -32.74 -7.76 4.12
C LEU A 112 -31.93 -8.59 3.12
N GLU A 113 -32.56 -9.52 2.41
CA GLU A 113 -31.94 -10.30 1.32
C GLU A 113 -31.61 -9.39 0.12
N GLU A 114 -32.53 -8.53 -0.31
CA GLU A 114 -32.26 -7.57 -1.39
C GLU A 114 -31.14 -6.57 -1.01
N MET A 115 -31.05 -6.18 0.26
CA MET A 115 -29.94 -5.35 0.75
C MET A 115 -28.60 -6.09 0.73
N GLU A 116 -28.58 -7.37 1.10
CA GLU A 116 -27.40 -8.23 1.01
C GLU A 116 -26.87 -8.26 -0.43
N GLU A 117 -27.75 -8.46 -1.40
CA GLU A 117 -27.38 -8.45 -2.82
C GLU A 117 -26.74 -7.12 -3.25
N ILE A 118 -27.32 -5.97 -2.84
CA ILE A 118 -26.78 -4.64 -3.17
C ILE A 118 -25.39 -4.43 -2.58
N LEU A 119 -25.16 -4.85 -1.34
CA LEU A 119 -23.87 -4.72 -0.65
C LEU A 119 -22.79 -5.57 -1.33
N ILE A 120 -23.11 -6.81 -1.70
CA ILE A 120 -22.21 -7.70 -2.45
C ILE A 120 -21.87 -7.08 -3.81
N GLN A 121 -22.88 -6.60 -4.55
CA GLN A 121 -22.68 -5.95 -5.85
C GLN A 121 -21.84 -4.66 -5.78
N SER A 122 -21.71 -4.08 -4.59
CA SER A 122 -20.93 -2.86 -4.32
C SER A 122 -19.51 -3.16 -3.81
N ASP A 123 -19.08 -4.42 -3.92
CA ASP A 123 -17.75 -4.90 -3.51
C ASP A 123 -17.49 -4.85 -1.99
N VAL A 124 -18.53 -4.86 -1.15
CA VAL A 124 -18.38 -4.98 0.32
C VAL A 124 -17.90 -6.37 0.75
N GLY A 125 -17.94 -7.36 -0.14
CA GLY A 125 -17.52 -8.74 0.15
C GLY A 125 -18.61 -9.55 0.84
N VAL A 126 -18.61 -10.86 0.61
CA VAL A 126 -19.69 -11.76 1.08
C VAL A 126 -19.71 -11.86 2.60
N GLU A 127 -18.56 -12.16 3.22
CA GLU A 127 -18.47 -12.35 4.67
C GLU A 127 -18.86 -11.08 5.44
N THR A 128 -18.30 -9.93 5.04
CA THR A 128 -18.60 -8.64 5.66
C THR A 128 -20.05 -8.22 5.43
N THR A 129 -20.63 -8.51 4.27
CA THR A 129 -22.06 -8.26 4.02
C THR A 129 -22.94 -9.09 4.94
N LEU A 130 -22.70 -10.40 5.02
CA LEU A 130 -23.45 -11.30 5.89
C LEU A 130 -23.40 -10.83 7.34
N LYS A 131 -22.23 -10.36 7.79
CA LYS A 131 -22.03 -9.79 9.13
C LYS A 131 -22.87 -8.53 9.32
N ILE A 132 -22.80 -7.57 8.40
CA ILE A 132 -23.56 -6.31 8.47
C ILE A 132 -25.07 -6.60 8.52
N VAL A 133 -25.58 -7.41 7.59
CA VAL A 133 -27.02 -7.71 7.48
C VAL A 133 -27.52 -8.50 8.68
N SER A 134 -26.72 -9.45 9.20
CA SER A 134 -27.06 -10.19 10.42
C SER A 134 -27.17 -9.29 11.64
N ASN A 135 -26.23 -8.35 11.82
CA ASN A 135 -26.28 -7.39 12.93
C ASN A 135 -27.50 -6.46 12.82
N VAL A 136 -27.81 -5.97 11.62
CA VAL A 136 -29.00 -5.16 11.37
C VAL A 136 -30.27 -5.94 11.70
N ARG A 137 -30.37 -7.20 11.24
CA ARG A 137 -31.51 -8.09 11.53
C ARG A 137 -31.70 -8.27 13.03
N GLU A 138 -30.61 -8.49 13.76
CA GLU A 138 -30.64 -8.69 15.21
C GLU A 138 -31.08 -7.42 15.94
N ARG A 139 -30.54 -6.24 15.58
CA ARG A 139 -30.93 -4.95 16.17
C ARG A 139 -32.40 -4.65 15.94
N VAL A 140 -32.92 -4.84 14.73
CA VAL A 140 -34.34 -4.65 14.42
C VAL A 140 -35.24 -5.50 15.32
N LYS A 141 -34.87 -6.77 15.53
CA LYS A 141 -35.62 -7.69 16.39
C LYS A 141 -35.55 -7.30 17.88
N ASN A 142 -34.35 -6.97 18.37
CA ASN A 142 -34.12 -6.69 19.79
C ASN A 142 -34.70 -5.35 20.23
N GLU A 143 -34.54 -4.32 19.41
CA GLU A 143 -35.02 -2.95 19.68
C GLU A 143 -36.50 -2.77 19.32
N LYS A 144 -37.17 -3.83 18.81
CA LYS A 144 -38.57 -3.80 18.32
C LYS A 144 -38.82 -2.63 17.38
N LEU A 145 -37.87 -2.40 16.48
CA LEU A 145 -37.92 -1.27 15.55
C LEU A 145 -39.02 -1.51 14.52
N GLU A 146 -40.18 -0.94 14.76
CA GLU A 146 -41.21 -0.74 13.75
C GLU A 146 -40.86 0.56 13.00
N GLY A 147 -40.46 0.47 11.72
CA GLY A 147 -39.83 1.64 11.13
C GLY A 147 -39.68 1.67 9.62
N THR A 148 -39.78 2.91 9.14
CA THR A 148 -39.66 3.41 7.77
C THR A 148 -38.30 3.04 7.16
N PRO A 149 -38.19 2.92 5.83
CA PRO A 149 -36.93 2.70 5.12
C PRO A 149 -35.73 3.54 5.58
N ASN A 150 -35.94 4.78 6.03
CA ASN A 150 -34.87 5.64 6.56
C ASN A 150 -34.16 5.06 7.80
N LEU A 151 -34.85 4.28 8.62
CA LEU A 151 -34.26 3.66 9.81
C LEU A 151 -33.24 2.59 9.43
N ILE A 152 -33.53 1.81 8.40
CA ILE A 152 -32.59 0.80 7.87
C ILE A 152 -31.32 1.47 7.35
N THR A 153 -31.46 2.58 6.62
CA THR A 153 -30.30 3.34 6.14
C THR A 153 -29.40 3.77 7.29
N GLN A 154 -29.99 4.23 8.40
CA GLN A 154 -29.23 4.59 9.60
C GLN A 154 -28.55 3.36 10.24
N LEU A 155 -29.24 2.24 10.38
CA LEU A 155 -28.66 1.01 10.93
C LEU A 155 -27.49 0.50 10.08
N LEU A 156 -27.59 0.57 8.74
CA LEU A 156 -26.48 0.25 7.85
C LEU A 156 -25.30 1.19 8.05
N LYS A 157 -25.54 2.51 8.11
CA LYS A 157 -24.49 3.50 8.37
C LYS A 157 -23.78 3.20 9.69
N ASP A 158 -24.53 2.89 10.74
CA ASP A 158 -23.98 2.56 12.06
C ASP A 158 -23.06 1.34 11.98
N GLU A 159 -23.51 0.24 11.37
CA GLU A 159 -22.71 -0.98 11.27
C GLU A 159 -21.46 -0.79 10.40
N MET A 160 -21.57 -0.06 9.28
CA MET A 160 -20.40 0.29 8.45
C MET A 160 -19.40 1.17 9.19
N THR A 161 -19.89 2.17 9.93
CA THR A 161 -19.04 3.07 10.74
C THR A 161 -18.38 2.31 11.87
N LYS A 162 -19.07 1.35 12.48
CA LYS A 162 -18.52 0.48 13.54
C LYS A 162 -17.37 -0.38 13.02
N ILE A 163 -17.46 -0.89 11.79
CA ILE A 163 -16.38 -1.66 11.16
C ILE A 163 -15.20 -0.74 10.81
N LEU A 164 -15.47 0.40 10.16
CA LEU A 164 -14.43 1.31 9.70
C LEU A 164 -13.74 2.06 10.85
N GLY A 165 -14.44 2.24 11.97
CA GLY A 165 -14.07 3.15 13.05
C GLY A 165 -14.61 4.55 12.82
N THR A 166 -14.42 5.43 13.80
CA THR A 166 -14.90 6.82 13.76
C THR A 166 -13.77 7.83 13.58
N GLU A 167 -12.54 7.45 13.93
CA GLU A 167 -11.40 8.35 13.93
C GLU A 167 -10.67 8.33 12.60
N LYS A 168 -10.20 9.51 12.19
CA LYS A 168 -9.34 9.71 11.03
C LYS A 168 -7.99 9.04 11.30
N GLN A 169 -7.66 8.00 10.56
CA GLN A 169 -6.40 7.27 10.72
C GLN A 169 -5.35 7.82 9.73
N SER A 170 -4.83 9.02 10.00
CA SER A 170 -3.79 9.65 9.18
C SER A 170 -2.39 9.07 9.44
N LEU A 171 -1.44 9.39 8.57
CA LEU A 171 -0.03 9.09 8.78
C LEU A 171 0.54 9.96 9.91
N ASP A 172 1.05 9.34 10.98
CA ASP A 172 1.69 10.05 12.10
C ASP A 172 3.18 10.31 11.83
N VAL A 173 3.43 11.21 10.88
CA VAL A 173 4.78 11.52 10.40
C VAL A 173 5.63 12.33 11.39
N GLU A 174 5.08 12.75 12.54
CA GLU A 174 5.84 13.46 13.58
C GLU A 174 6.45 12.51 14.62
N SER A 175 5.95 11.27 14.70
CA SER A 175 6.40 10.28 15.69
C SER A 175 7.90 9.98 15.62
N HIS A 176 8.52 10.14 14.44
CA HIS A 176 9.92 9.84 14.18
C HIS A 176 10.52 10.84 13.19
N LYS A 177 11.85 11.07 13.27
CA LYS A 177 12.59 11.91 12.31
C LYS A 177 13.90 11.22 11.87
N PRO A 178 13.99 10.72 10.62
CA PRO A 178 12.93 10.72 9.61
C PRO A 178 11.82 9.69 9.92
N PHE A 179 10.58 10.04 9.60
CA PHE A 179 9.51 9.05 9.46
C PHE A 179 9.70 8.31 8.13
N VAL A 180 9.55 6.98 8.12
CA VAL A 180 9.98 6.13 6.99
C VAL A 180 8.76 5.39 6.48
N ILE A 181 8.41 5.65 5.21
CA ILE A 181 7.25 5.08 4.54
C ILE A 181 7.75 4.15 3.45
N MET A 182 7.42 2.87 3.56
CA MET A 182 7.64 1.88 2.52
C MET A 182 6.34 1.72 1.73
N VAL A 183 6.36 2.09 0.45
CA VAL A 183 5.17 2.05 -0.40
C VAL A 183 5.15 0.78 -1.22
N LEU A 184 4.06 0.03 -1.14
CA LEU A 184 3.87 -1.29 -1.76
C LEU A 184 2.68 -1.28 -2.71
N GLY A 185 2.52 -2.35 -3.49
CA GLY A 185 1.38 -2.56 -4.38
C GLY A 185 1.79 -3.10 -5.75
N VAL A 186 0.82 -3.57 -6.53
CA VAL A 186 1.13 -4.12 -7.85
C VAL A 186 1.32 -3.04 -8.90
N ASN A 187 1.88 -3.37 -10.06
CA ASN A 187 1.99 -2.43 -11.17
C ASN A 187 0.61 -1.92 -11.60
N GLY A 188 0.52 -0.64 -12.00
CA GLY A 188 -0.74 -0.01 -12.45
C GLY A 188 -1.70 0.46 -11.34
N THR A 189 -1.43 0.15 -10.07
CA THR A 189 -2.24 0.60 -8.91
C THR A 189 -2.04 2.07 -8.54
N GLY A 190 -1.02 2.72 -9.11
CA GLY A 190 -0.72 4.13 -8.85
C GLY A 190 0.25 4.37 -7.69
N LYS A 191 1.17 3.43 -7.39
CA LYS A 191 2.24 3.60 -6.38
C LYS A 191 3.05 4.88 -6.55
N THR A 192 3.77 5.02 -7.67
CA THR A 192 4.65 6.16 -7.95
C THR A 192 3.86 7.47 -7.98
N THR A 193 2.63 7.47 -8.52
CA THR A 193 1.74 8.64 -8.46
C THR A 193 1.33 8.98 -7.02
N THR A 194 1.03 7.98 -6.19
CA THR A 194 0.70 8.18 -4.77
C THR A 194 1.90 8.75 -4.01
N ILE A 195 3.11 8.27 -4.29
CA ILE A 195 4.36 8.82 -3.73
C ILE A 195 4.52 10.29 -4.11
N ALA A 196 4.31 10.63 -5.39
CA ALA A 196 4.40 12.01 -5.85
C ALA A 196 3.39 12.93 -5.14
N LYS A 197 2.12 12.51 -5.05
CA LYS A 197 1.07 13.27 -4.35
C LYS A 197 1.37 13.41 -2.86
N LEU A 198 1.82 12.33 -2.21
CA LEU A 198 2.16 12.33 -0.80
C LEU A 198 3.35 13.25 -0.51
N SER A 199 4.35 13.24 -1.40
CA SER A 199 5.49 14.15 -1.33
C SER A 199 5.09 15.60 -1.51
N ALA A 200 4.16 15.88 -2.44
CA ALA A 200 3.61 17.23 -2.64
C ALA A 200 2.84 17.72 -1.41
N LYS A 201 2.03 16.84 -0.81
CA LYS A 201 1.32 17.12 0.45
C LYS A 201 2.31 17.50 1.56
N PHE A 202 3.31 16.67 1.82
CA PHE A 202 4.30 16.94 2.87
C PHE A 202 5.15 18.18 2.59
N THR A 203 5.54 18.40 1.34
CA THR A 203 6.28 19.62 0.95
C THR A 203 5.45 20.87 1.19
N LYS A 204 4.15 20.85 0.88
CA LYS A 204 3.21 21.95 1.17
C LYS A 204 3.02 22.17 2.67
N GLU A 205 3.15 21.13 3.48
CA GLU A 205 3.18 21.20 4.95
C GLU A 205 4.54 21.67 5.51
N GLY A 206 5.52 21.99 4.65
CA GLY A 206 6.85 22.46 5.04
C GLY A 206 7.82 21.36 5.49
N LYS A 207 7.48 20.08 5.26
CA LYS A 207 8.31 18.91 5.58
C LYS A 207 9.44 18.74 4.57
N LYS A 208 10.62 18.34 5.05
CA LYS A 208 11.72 17.88 4.20
C LYS A 208 11.53 16.41 3.84
N VAL A 209 11.37 16.13 2.55
CA VAL A 209 11.12 14.78 2.02
C VAL A 209 12.32 14.29 1.23
N ILE A 210 12.72 13.03 1.45
CA ILE A 210 13.66 12.30 0.61
C ILE A 210 12.94 11.12 -0.04
N LEU A 211 13.18 10.91 -1.33
CA LEU A 211 12.66 9.79 -2.11
C LEU A 211 13.76 8.74 -2.33
N ALA A 212 13.40 7.46 -2.20
CA ALA A 212 14.27 6.33 -2.49
C ALA A 212 13.70 5.51 -3.65
N ALA A 213 14.44 5.42 -4.76
CA ALA A 213 14.03 4.69 -5.95
C ALA A 213 14.42 3.20 -5.87
N ALA A 214 13.71 2.44 -5.04
CA ALA A 214 13.99 1.02 -4.83
C ALA A 214 13.26 0.08 -5.83
N ASP A 215 12.48 0.58 -6.80
CA ASP A 215 12.09 -0.18 -8.02
C ASP A 215 13.26 -0.21 -9.02
N THR A 216 14.36 -0.85 -8.63
CA THR A 216 15.66 -0.79 -9.34
C THR A 216 15.70 -1.55 -10.66
N PHE A 217 14.71 -2.39 -10.94
CA PHE A 217 14.61 -3.19 -12.18
C PHE A 217 13.92 -2.45 -13.32
N ARG A 218 13.25 -1.33 -13.04
CA ARG A 218 12.50 -0.58 -14.04
C ARG A 218 13.12 0.80 -14.19
N ALA A 219 14.06 0.96 -15.10
CA ALA A 219 14.70 2.25 -15.40
C ALA A 219 13.65 3.38 -15.57
N ALA A 220 12.59 3.12 -16.34
CA ALA A 220 11.50 4.08 -16.53
C ALA A 220 10.75 4.46 -15.25
N ALA A 221 10.68 3.59 -14.24
CA ALA A 221 10.06 3.92 -12.94
C ALA A 221 10.95 4.86 -12.13
N VAL A 222 12.28 4.66 -12.17
CA VAL A 222 13.27 5.56 -11.56
C VAL A 222 13.19 6.94 -12.22
N ASP A 223 13.17 6.99 -13.55
CA ASP A 223 13.07 8.25 -14.31
C ASP A 223 11.75 8.97 -14.03
N GLN A 224 10.64 8.24 -13.97
CA GLN A 224 9.33 8.80 -13.62
C GLN A 224 9.33 9.40 -12.22
N LEU A 225 9.91 8.72 -11.23
CA LEU A 225 10.02 9.23 -9.87
C LEU A 225 10.94 10.45 -9.78
N GLU A 226 12.02 10.51 -10.57
CA GLU A 226 12.90 11.66 -10.67
C GLU A 226 12.16 12.88 -11.25
N ILE A 227 11.37 12.72 -12.32
CA ILE A 227 10.53 13.79 -12.86
C ILE A 227 9.56 14.32 -11.80
N TRP A 228 8.93 13.43 -11.03
CA TRP A 228 8.06 13.83 -9.92
C TRP A 228 8.81 14.59 -8.83
N SER A 229 10.03 14.15 -8.47
CA SER A 229 10.87 14.84 -7.49
C SER A 229 11.12 16.30 -7.89
N GLN A 230 11.39 16.54 -9.18
CA GLN A 230 11.61 17.88 -9.73
C GLN A 230 10.32 18.70 -9.71
N ARG A 231 9.20 18.10 -10.15
CA ARG A 231 7.90 18.78 -10.21
C ARG A 231 7.38 19.22 -8.84
N VAL A 232 7.67 18.46 -7.79
CA VAL A 232 7.22 18.75 -6.41
C VAL A 232 8.08 19.80 -5.70
N GLY A 233 9.21 20.21 -6.30
CA GLY A 233 10.07 21.27 -5.76
C GLY A 233 11.56 20.93 -5.72
N GLY A 234 12.01 19.93 -6.49
CA GLY A 234 13.41 19.48 -6.48
C GLY A 234 13.75 18.70 -5.22
N LEU A 235 12.96 17.68 -4.90
CA LEU A 235 13.18 16.85 -3.73
C LEU A 235 14.49 16.06 -3.83
N ASP A 236 15.10 15.84 -2.67
CA ASP A 236 16.24 14.94 -2.56
C ASP A 236 15.84 13.53 -2.98
N PHE A 237 16.68 12.93 -3.83
CA PHE A 237 16.37 11.69 -4.52
C PHE A 237 17.57 10.76 -4.50
N ILE A 238 17.40 9.55 -3.95
CA ILE A 238 18.42 8.52 -3.86
C ILE A 238 18.10 7.39 -4.84
N LYS A 239 19.01 7.16 -5.79
CA LYS A 239 18.97 6.07 -6.77
C LYS A 239 20.34 5.43 -6.92
N HIS A 240 20.37 4.14 -7.23
CA HIS A 240 21.56 3.43 -7.68
C HIS A 240 21.46 3.11 -9.17
N GLN A 241 22.41 2.34 -9.70
CA GLN A 241 22.36 1.84 -11.07
C GLN A 241 21.22 0.82 -11.24
N GLU A 242 20.74 0.66 -12.47
CA GLU A 242 19.73 -0.36 -12.79
C GLU A 242 20.18 -1.76 -12.35
N GLY A 243 19.25 -2.56 -11.81
CA GLY A 243 19.55 -3.89 -11.28
C GLY A 243 20.26 -3.90 -9.92
N SER A 244 20.53 -2.74 -9.31
CA SER A 244 21.10 -2.66 -7.96
C SER A 244 20.15 -3.25 -6.91
N ASP A 245 20.71 -3.62 -5.75
CA ASP A 245 19.93 -4.11 -4.61
C ASP A 245 18.96 -3.04 -4.06
N PRO A 246 17.63 -3.25 -4.15
CA PRO A 246 16.63 -2.32 -3.61
C PRO A 246 16.83 -2.00 -2.13
N ALA A 247 17.28 -2.98 -1.35
CA ALA A 247 17.50 -2.80 0.08
C ALA A 247 18.68 -1.87 0.39
N ALA A 248 19.69 -1.83 -0.49
CA ALA A 248 20.80 -0.89 -0.37
C ALA A 248 20.34 0.55 -0.62
N VAL A 249 19.50 0.78 -1.65
CA VAL A 249 18.90 2.10 -1.93
C VAL A 249 18.09 2.59 -0.73
N ALA A 250 17.27 1.73 -0.12
CA ALA A 250 16.51 2.06 1.08
C ALA A 250 17.41 2.40 2.28
N PHE A 251 18.49 1.64 2.50
CA PHE A 251 19.46 1.91 3.56
C PHE A 251 20.09 3.30 3.40
N ASP A 252 20.61 3.60 2.21
CA ASP A 252 21.30 4.86 1.93
C ASP A 252 20.36 6.05 1.99
N ALA A 253 19.10 5.89 1.58
CA ALA A 253 18.07 6.92 1.72
C ALA A 253 17.74 7.23 3.19
N ILE A 254 17.66 6.21 4.04
CA ILE A 254 17.42 6.41 5.48
C ILE A 254 18.64 7.07 6.14
N GLN A 255 19.86 6.63 5.83
CA GLN A 255 21.08 7.26 6.34
C GLN A 255 21.21 8.72 5.88
N ALA A 256 20.90 9.00 4.61
CA ALA A 256 20.83 10.36 4.09
C ALA A 256 19.77 11.19 4.83
N GLY A 257 18.60 10.62 5.10
CA GLY A 257 17.54 11.29 5.86
C GLY A 257 17.94 11.66 7.28
N ILE A 258 18.65 10.75 7.98
CA ILE A 258 19.23 11.00 9.31
C ILE A 258 20.27 12.12 9.22
N ALA A 259 21.24 12.00 8.31
CA ALA A 259 22.34 12.95 8.18
C ALA A 259 21.87 14.36 7.80
N ARG A 260 20.87 14.45 6.92
CA ARG A 260 20.30 15.72 6.43
C ARG A 260 19.17 16.25 7.31
N LYS A 261 18.80 15.52 8.38
CA LYS A 261 17.69 15.84 9.29
C LYS A 261 16.40 16.11 8.52
N CYS A 262 16.05 15.22 7.60
CA CYS A 262 14.76 15.31 6.91
C CYS A 262 13.62 14.84 7.82
N ASP A 263 12.40 15.19 7.47
CA ASP A 263 11.21 14.80 8.22
C ASP A 263 10.67 13.46 7.74
N VAL A 264 10.73 13.19 6.43
CA VAL A 264 10.14 11.97 5.83
C VAL A 264 11.08 11.36 4.79
N VAL A 265 11.19 10.03 4.80
CA VAL A 265 11.78 9.20 3.73
C VAL A 265 10.68 8.33 3.14
N ILE A 266 10.49 8.37 1.82
CA ILE A 266 9.50 7.54 1.10
C ILE A 266 10.24 6.61 0.14
N ILE A 267 10.02 5.31 0.30
CA ILE A 267 10.66 4.25 -0.48
C ILE A 267 9.67 3.73 -1.52
N ASP A 268 9.96 3.95 -2.81
CA ASP A 268 9.22 3.32 -3.92
C ASP A 268 9.73 1.89 -4.12
N THR A 269 8.83 0.92 -4.21
CA THR A 269 9.20 -0.50 -4.33
C THR A 269 8.62 -1.11 -5.60
N ALA A 270 9.21 -2.23 -6.02
CA ALA A 270 8.72 -2.94 -7.20
C ALA A 270 7.30 -3.50 -7.00
N GLY A 271 6.53 -3.60 -8.08
CA GLY A 271 5.14 -4.10 -8.06
C GLY A 271 4.85 -5.36 -8.88
N ARG A 272 5.89 -6.14 -9.21
CA ARG A 272 5.81 -7.30 -10.11
C ARG A 272 5.25 -8.57 -9.45
N LEU A 273 3.99 -8.53 -9.00
CA LEU A 273 3.36 -9.63 -8.23
C LEU A 273 3.32 -10.97 -8.97
N HIS A 274 3.41 -11.02 -10.30
CA HIS A 274 3.51 -12.29 -11.04
C HIS A 274 4.75 -13.11 -10.66
N THR A 275 5.82 -12.47 -10.14
CA THR A 275 7.02 -13.13 -9.59
C THR A 275 6.96 -13.32 -8.06
N LYS A 276 5.79 -13.76 -7.55
CA LYS A 276 5.39 -13.72 -6.12
C LYS A 276 6.51 -13.99 -5.12
N LYS A 277 7.23 -15.11 -5.24
CA LYS A 277 8.27 -15.50 -4.26
C LYS A 277 9.42 -14.49 -4.22
N ASN A 278 9.95 -14.10 -5.37
CA ASN A 278 11.11 -13.21 -5.45
C ASN A 278 10.76 -11.80 -4.97
N LEU A 279 9.58 -11.30 -5.35
CA LEU A 279 9.10 -10.00 -4.88
C LEU A 279 8.96 -9.98 -3.35
N MET A 280 8.32 -11.00 -2.75
CA MET A 280 8.09 -10.98 -1.30
C MET A 280 9.39 -11.06 -0.49
N GLU A 281 10.39 -11.83 -0.94
CA GLU A 281 11.70 -11.86 -0.29
C GLU A 281 12.46 -10.53 -0.44
N GLU A 282 12.34 -9.86 -1.59
CA GLU A 282 12.89 -8.51 -1.80
C GLU A 282 12.26 -7.51 -0.82
N LEU A 283 10.93 -7.50 -0.68
CA LEU A 283 10.24 -6.59 0.24
C LEU A 283 10.59 -6.88 1.71
N LYS A 284 10.67 -8.15 2.12
CA LYS A 284 11.16 -8.53 3.45
C LYS A 284 12.58 -8.05 3.71
N LYS A 285 13.45 -8.15 2.70
CA LYS A 285 14.82 -7.66 2.78
C LYS A 285 14.86 -6.14 2.96
N ILE A 286 14.08 -5.37 2.20
CA ILE A 286 13.99 -3.91 2.35
C ILE A 286 13.51 -3.56 3.77
N LYS A 287 12.47 -4.22 4.29
CA LYS A 287 11.97 -4.00 5.67
C LYS A 287 13.07 -4.23 6.70
N ARG A 288 13.73 -5.38 6.66
CA ARG A 288 14.83 -5.73 7.60
C ARG A 288 16.01 -4.76 7.52
N VAL A 289 16.38 -4.33 6.32
CA VAL A 289 17.50 -3.40 6.14
C VAL A 289 17.11 -1.98 6.58
N SER A 290 15.84 -1.59 6.41
CA SER A 290 15.32 -0.33 6.93
C SER A 290 15.38 -0.30 8.46
N ASP A 291 14.97 -1.37 9.14
CA ASP A 291 15.05 -1.50 10.60
C ASP A 291 16.50 -1.44 11.10
N ARG A 292 17.43 -2.05 10.36
CA ARG A 292 18.87 -1.95 10.65
C ARG A 292 19.42 -0.53 10.46
N ALA A 293 18.90 0.23 9.50
CA ALA A 293 19.32 1.61 9.26
C ALA A 293 18.79 2.57 10.34
N LEU A 294 17.56 2.34 10.78
CA LEU A 294 16.85 3.10 11.80
C LEU A 294 15.92 2.14 12.55
N PRO A 295 16.19 1.80 13.82
CA PRO A 295 15.36 0.86 14.58
C PRO A 295 13.88 1.27 14.58
N GLY A 296 12.99 0.34 14.23
CA GLY A 296 11.56 0.59 14.08
C GLY A 296 11.12 0.99 12.66
N ALA A 297 12.05 1.23 11.74
CA ALA A 297 11.72 1.51 10.34
C ALA A 297 11.45 0.22 9.53
N PRO A 298 10.57 0.27 8.51
CA PRO A 298 9.70 1.38 8.15
C PRO A 298 8.60 1.58 9.20
N HIS A 299 8.34 2.85 9.55
CA HIS A 299 7.30 3.23 10.50
C HIS A 299 5.90 3.08 9.88
N GLU A 300 5.82 3.14 8.55
CA GLU A 300 4.62 2.84 7.77
C GLU A 300 4.95 1.91 6.61
N VAL A 301 4.19 0.82 6.50
CA VAL A 301 4.12 -0.04 5.31
C VAL A 301 2.79 0.22 4.62
N LEU A 302 2.81 1.10 3.62
CA LEU A 302 1.62 1.62 2.92
C LEU A 302 1.36 0.83 1.65
N LEU A 303 0.29 0.03 1.62
CA LEU A 303 -0.12 -0.72 0.44
C LEU A 303 -1.08 0.11 -0.43
N VAL A 304 -0.68 0.35 -1.67
CA VAL A 304 -1.47 1.06 -2.67
C VAL A 304 -2.35 0.07 -3.45
N LEU A 305 -3.65 0.31 -3.43
CA LEU A 305 -4.66 -0.52 -4.09
C LEU A 305 -5.51 0.30 -5.04
N ASP A 306 -5.93 -0.32 -6.12
CA ASP A 306 -6.82 0.29 -7.11
C ASP A 306 -8.28 -0.04 -6.80
N ALA A 307 -9.11 0.98 -6.53
CA ALA A 307 -10.52 0.82 -6.19
C ALA A 307 -11.35 0.16 -7.31
N THR A 308 -10.89 0.15 -8.56
CA THR A 308 -11.58 -0.49 -9.68
C THR A 308 -11.50 -2.02 -9.62
N THR A 309 -10.52 -2.56 -8.88
CA THR A 309 -10.20 -3.99 -8.87
C THR A 309 -11.12 -4.83 -7.98
N GLY A 310 -11.93 -4.20 -7.12
CA GLY A 310 -12.90 -4.89 -6.25
C GLY A 310 -12.25 -5.99 -5.41
N GLN A 311 -12.85 -7.18 -5.38
CA GLN A 311 -12.35 -8.34 -4.61
C GLN A 311 -10.90 -8.76 -4.91
N ASN A 312 -10.34 -8.42 -6.08
CA ASN A 312 -8.92 -8.70 -6.34
C ASN A 312 -8.00 -7.98 -5.35
N ALA A 313 -8.44 -6.84 -4.79
CA ALA A 313 -7.72 -6.12 -3.76
C ALA A 313 -7.56 -6.95 -2.47
N ILE A 314 -8.57 -7.72 -2.06
CA ILE A 314 -8.53 -8.62 -0.88
C ILE A 314 -7.38 -9.62 -1.02
N SER A 315 -7.29 -10.27 -2.18
CA SER A 315 -6.24 -11.25 -2.45
C SER A 315 -4.83 -10.65 -2.39
N GLN A 316 -4.69 -9.37 -2.77
CA GLN A 316 -3.42 -8.64 -2.69
C GLN A 316 -3.08 -8.27 -1.25
N VAL A 317 -4.05 -7.74 -0.50
CA VAL A 317 -3.87 -7.39 0.92
C VAL A 317 -3.37 -8.61 1.69
N LYS A 318 -4.02 -9.77 1.50
CA LYS A 318 -3.60 -11.02 2.14
C LYS A 318 -2.13 -11.35 1.85
N GLN A 319 -1.76 -11.35 0.57
CA GLN A 319 -0.40 -11.69 0.13
C GLN A 319 0.67 -10.73 0.69
N PHE A 320 0.43 -9.42 0.66
CA PHE A 320 1.39 -8.44 1.18
C PHE A 320 1.43 -8.42 2.71
N LYS A 321 0.28 -8.59 3.38
CA LYS A 321 0.20 -8.66 4.85
C LYS A 321 1.04 -9.83 5.39
N GLU A 322 0.92 -11.00 4.77
CA GLU A 322 1.71 -12.19 5.12
C GLU A 322 3.23 -11.97 4.92
N ALA A 323 3.63 -11.15 3.95
CA ALA A 323 5.03 -10.94 3.63
C ALA A 323 5.72 -9.87 4.50
N VAL A 324 5.09 -8.71 4.70
CA VAL A 324 5.77 -7.51 5.25
C VAL A 324 4.98 -6.75 6.32
N GLU A 325 3.83 -7.28 6.76
CA GLU A 325 2.96 -6.65 7.76
C GLU A 325 2.52 -5.24 7.36
N VAL A 326 1.56 -5.16 6.43
CA VAL A 326 0.98 -3.90 5.97
C VAL A 326 0.30 -3.16 7.13
N THR A 327 0.64 -1.88 7.32
CA THR A 327 0.12 -1.03 8.41
C THR A 327 -0.96 -0.05 7.96
N GLY A 328 -1.04 0.23 6.66
CA GLY A 328 -2.02 1.15 6.10
C GLY A 328 -2.29 0.92 4.62
N ILE A 329 -3.46 1.38 4.17
CA ILE A 329 -3.90 1.29 2.78
C ILE A 329 -4.01 2.70 2.19
N ALA A 330 -3.53 2.87 0.97
CA ALA A 330 -3.86 3.99 0.09
C ALA A 330 -4.73 3.48 -1.06
N LEU A 331 -5.97 3.95 -1.15
CA LEU A 331 -6.90 3.52 -2.19
C LEU A 331 -6.95 4.53 -3.33
N THR A 332 -6.59 4.14 -4.55
CA THR A 332 -6.55 5.03 -5.72
C THR A 332 -7.75 4.83 -6.64
N LYS A 333 -7.94 5.76 -7.60
CA LYS A 333 -8.96 5.71 -8.65
C LYS A 333 -10.39 5.58 -8.13
N LEU A 334 -10.66 6.13 -6.95
CA LEU A 334 -11.99 6.08 -6.33
C LEU A 334 -13.03 6.86 -7.16
N ASP A 335 -12.57 7.92 -7.85
CA ASP A 335 -13.30 8.72 -8.84
C ASP A 335 -13.76 7.94 -10.09
N GLY A 336 -13.03 6.88 -10.42
CA GLY A 336 -13.29 6.07 -11.60
C GLY A 336 -14.42 5.04 -11.43
N THR A 337 -14.78 4.68 -10.19
CA THR A 337 -15.44 3.39 -9.90
C THR A 337 -16.73 3.50 -9.09
N ALA A 338 -17.58 2.47 -9.23
CA ALA A 338 -18.73 2.23 -8.36
C ALA A 338 -18.45 1.21 -7.23
N LYS A 339 -17.21 0.73 -7.14
CA LYS A 339 -16.78 -0.39 -6.28
C LYS A 339 -16.12 0.06 -4.98
N GLY A 340 -16.57 1.17 -4.42
CA GLY A 340 -15.97 1.73 -3.19
C GLY A 340 -16.16 0.87 -1.93
N GLY A 341 -17.07 -0.11 -1.92
CA GLY A 341 -17.36 -0.94 -0.75
C GLY A 341 -16.18 -1.78 -0.26
N ILE A 342 -15.16 -1.97 -1.10
CA ILE A 342 -13.96 -2.75 -0.80
C ILE A 342 -13.21 -2.27 0.45
N VAL A 343 -13.31 -0.98 0.82
CA VAL A 343 -12.66 -0.45 2.03
C VAL A 343 -13.23 -1.07 3.30
N ILE A 344 -14.53 -1.39 3.30
CA ILE A 344 -15.23 -1.98 4.44
C ILE A 344 -14.76 -3.41 4.62
N ALA A 345 -14.68 -4.17 3.51
CA ALA A 345 -14.16 -5.54 3.49
C ALA A 345 -12.72 -5.63 4.02
N ILE A 346 -11.83 -4.77 3.51
CA ILE A 346 -10.41 -4.77 3.91
C ILE A 346 -10.27 -4.51 5.41
N LYS A 347 -11.03 -3.56 5.95
CA LYS A 347 -10.96 -3.24 7.38
C LYS A 347 -11.52 -4.37 8.24
N ASP A 348 -12.63 -4.98 7.83
CA ASP A 348 -13.28 -6.06 8.56
C ASP A 348 -12.41 -7.33 8.60
N GLU A 349 -11.89 -7.76 7.46
CA GLU A 349 -11.15 -9.02 7.33
C GLU A 349 -9.72 -8.91 7.87
N PHE A 350 -9.03 -7.78 7.61
CA PHE A 350 -7.60 -7.66 7.93
C PHE A 350 -7.29 -6.71 9.09
N GLY A 351 -8.24 -5.89 9.53
CA GLY A 351 -8.03 -4.87 10.56
C GLY A 351 -7.18 -3.68 10.10
N ILE A 352 -6.70 -3.68 8.85
CA ILE A 352 -5.79 -2.66 8.31
C ILE A 352 -6.60 -1.41 7.95
N PRO A 353 -6.21 -0.22 8.44
CA PRO A 353 -6.92 1.01 8.11
C PRO A 353 -6.59 1.53 6.72
N VAL A 354 -7.61 2.08 6.06
CA VAL A 354 -7.40 3.00 4.95
C VAL A 354 -6.95 4.34 5.53
N LYS A 355 -5.80 4.82 5.09
CA LYS A 355 -5.20 6.09 5.54
C LYS A 355 -5.35 7.18 4.51
N LEU A 356 -5.34 6.82 3.23
CA LEU A 356 -5.33 7.76 2.12
C LEU A 356 -6.29 7.30 1.01
N VAL A 357 -6.87 8.27 0.29
CA VAL A 357 -7.60 8.02 -0.96
C VAL A 357 -7.16 8.96 -2.07
N GLY A 358 -7.02 8.42 -3.27
CA GLY A 358 -6.86 9.17 -4.50
C GLY A 358 -8.21 9.38 -5.17
N VAL A 359 -8.58 10.65 -5.39
CA VAL A 359 -9.89 11.08 -5.91
C VAL A 359 -9.78 11.83 -7.25
N GLY A 360 -8.70 11.61 -7.98
CA GLY A 360 -8.42 12.26 -9.26
C GLY A 360 -6.96 12.12 -9.67
N GLU A 361 -6.54 12.83 -10.71
CA GLU A 361 -5.19 12.71 -11.30
C GLU A 361 -4.22 13.80 -10.84
N LYS A 362 -4.72 14.93 -10.31
CA LYS A 362 -3.86 16.07 -9.96
C LYS A 362 -3.03 15.76 -8.73
N LEU A 363 -1.92 16.51 -8.57
CA LEU A 363 -1.00 16.36 -7.43
C LEU A 363 -1.69 16.57 -6.07
N ASP A 364 -2.74 17.38 -6.04
CA ASP A 364 -3.54 17.71 -4.86
C ASP A 364 -4.80 16.82 -4.73
N ASP A 365 -4.94 15.77 -5.53
CA ASP A 365 -6.05 14.80 -5.47
C ASP A 365 -5.65 13.55 -4.66
N LEU A 366 -5.02 13.76 -3.50
CA LEU A 366 -4.78 12.75 -2.48
C LEU A 366 -5.22 13.31 -1.14
N GLU A 367 -6.10 12.59 -0.46
CA GLU A 367 -6.74 13.03 0.76
C GLU A 367 -6.61 11.98 1.86
N ASP A 368 -6.65 12.42 3.12
CA ASP A 368 -6.66 11.49 4.25
C ASP A 368 -8.03 10.85 4.45
N PHE A 369 -8.06 9.55 4.72
CA PHE A 369 -9.30 8.82 4.86
C PHE A 369 -10.04 9.14 6.16
N SER A 370 -11.30 9.57 6.00
CA SER A 370 -12.25 9.79 7.08
C SER A 370 -13.34 8.73 6.98
N PRO A 371 -13.36 7.72 7.88
CA PRO A 371 -14.38 6.68 7.90
C PRO A 371 -15.81 7.24 7.90
N LYS A 372 -16.05 8.26 8.73
CA LYS A 372 -17.35 8.89 8.88
C LYS A 372 -17.78 9.60 7.60
N GLU A 373 -16.90 10.44 7.03
CA GLU A 373 -17.22 11.15 5.77
C GLU A 373 -17.42 10.17 4.61
N PHE A 374 -16.66 9.08 4.58
CA PHE A 374 -16.82 8.04 3.58
C PHE A 374 -18.20 7.37 3.67
N VAL A 375 -18.59 6.91 4.87
CA VAL A 375 -19.92 6.31 5.08
C VAL A 375 -21.02 7.32 4.79
N ASP A 376 -20.92 8.56 5.26
CA ASP A 376 -21.94 9.57 5.00
C ASP A 376 -22.09 9.84 3.49
N ALA A 377 -20.98 9.99 2.78
CA ALA A 377 -20.98 10.22 1.33
C ALA A 377 -21.56 9.04 0.52
N LEU A 378 -21.56 7.80 1.05
CA LEU A 378 -22.20 6.65 0.39
C LEU A 378 -23.73 6.73 0.39
N PHE A 379 -24.35 7.49 1.29
CA PHE A 379 -25.80 7.54 1.46
C PHE A 379 -26.40 8.97 1.35
N GLU A 380 -25.60 9.96 0.94
CA GLU A 380 -26.06 11.31 0.55
C GLU A 380 -26.42 11.35 -0.94
#